data_AF-A0A818Q3Q0-F1
#
_entry.id   AF-A0A818Q3Q0-F1
#
_cell.length_a   1.000
_cell.length_b   1.000
_cell.length_c   1.000
_cell.angle_alpha   90.00
_cell.angle_beta   90.00
_cell.angle_gamma   90.00
#
_symmetry.space_group_name_H-M   'P 1'
#
loop_
_entity.id
_entity.type
_entity.pdbx_description
1 polymer ?
#
loop_
_entity_poly.entity_id
_entity_poly.type
_entity_poly.pdbx_seq_one_letter_code
_entity_poly.pdbx_strand_id
1 'polypeptide(L)' 'NLEPEKKYKKPQTTNQEIGWFHEPLLKVNRSDIRLNFPMVKSEISAYAEEYFKFKPKKYDKSIRAPGEDAKTK' A
#
# COMPACT_ATOMS: atom_id res chain seq x y z
N ASN A 1 -22.61 10.93 -14.20
CA ASN A 1 -23.05 10.10 -13.05
C ASN A 1 -23.08 10.96 -11.80
N LEU A 2 -24.21 11.01 -11.09
CA LEU A 2 -24.27 11.65 -9.76
C LEU A 2 -23.52 10.81 -8.74
N GLU A 3 -22.88 11.47 -7.77
CA GLU A 3 -22.35 10.82 -6.59
C GLU A 3 -23.48 10.15 -5.78
N PRO A 4 -23.24 8.96 -5.20
CA PRO A 4 -24.24 8.24 -4.41
C PRO A 4 -24.84 9.08 -3.28
N GLU A 5 -24.01 9.88 -2.61
CA GLU A 5 -24.37 10.77 -1.50
C GLU A 5 -25.39 11.84 -1.92
N LYS A 6 -25.38 12.29 -3.18
CA LYS A 6 -26.33 13.26 -3.71
C LYS A 6 -27.67 12.63 -4.07
N LYS A 7 -27.68 11.32 -4.35
CA LYS A 7 -28.88 10.58 -4.76
C LYS A 7 -29.62 9.95 -3.58
N TYR A 8 -28.90 9.52 -2.56
CA TYR A 8 -29.46 8.82 -1.40
C TYR A 8 -29.03 9.52 -0.11
N LYS A 9 -29.95 9.65 0.85
CA LYS A 9 -29.65 10.27 2.16
C LYS A 9 -28.78 9.40 3.07
N LYS A 10 -28.72 8.10 2.80
CA LYS A 10 -28.03 7.10 3.60
C LYS A 10 -27.48 5.99 2.70
N PRO A 11 -26.43 5.26 3.12
CA PRO A 11 -25.95 4.10 2.39
C PRO A 11 -27.06 3.06 2.26
N GLN A 12 -27.15 2.43 1.09
CA GLN A 12 -28.15 1.40 0.78
C GLN A 12 -27.63 -0.02 1.01
N THR A 13 -26.31 -0.18 1.02
CA THR A 13 -25.63 -1.46 1.25
C THR A 13 -24.50 -1.29 2.26
N THR A 14 -24.09 -2.37 2.91
CA THR A 14 -22.97 -2.38 3.86
C THR A 14 -21.66 -1.90 3.23
N ASN A 15 -21.40 -2.29 1.97
CA ASN A 15 -20.23 -1.81 1.24
C ASN A 15 -20.23 -0.29 1.02
N GLN A 16 -21.42 0.34 0.93
CA GLN A 16 -21.52 1.79 0.79
C GLN A 16 -21.28 2.52 2.11
N GLU A 17 -21.41 1.87 3.26
CA GLU A 17 -21.11 2.50 4.56
C GLU A 17 -19.64 2.91 4.65
N ILE A 18 -18.76 2.09 4.06
CA ILE A 18 -17.32 2.39 3.97
C ILE A 18 -17.13 3.51 2.95
N GLY A 19 -16.67 4.66 3.43
CA GLY A 19 -16.40 5.82 2.58
C GLY A 19 -17.65 6.67 2.27
N TRP A 20 -18.80 6.41 2.90
CA TRP A 20 -19.97 7.28 2.77
C TRP A 20 -19.73 8.70 3.27
N PHE A 21 -18.88 8.85 4.28
CA PHE A 21 -18.37 10.12 4.76
C PHE A 21 -16.86 10.15 4.52
N HIS A 22 -16.47 10.46 3.29
CA HIS A 22 -15.07 10.42 2.86
C HIS A 22 -14.28 11.70 3.22
N GLU A 23 -14.99 12.80 3.49
CA GLU A 23 -14.36 14.06 3.87
C GLU A 23 -13.82 13.98 5.31
N PRO A 24 -12.54 14.29 5.54
CA PRO A 24 -11.98 14.31 6.89
C PRO A 24 -12.57 15.47 7.69
N LEU A 25 -12.82 15.24 8.99
CA LEU A 25 -13.35 16.26 9.91
C LEU A 25 -12.47 17.51 10.03
N LEU A 26 -11.16 17.36 9.78
CA LEU A 26 -10.18 18.43 9.79
C LEU A 26 -9.50 18.52 8.43
N LYS A 27 -9.32 19.75 7.93
CA LYS A 27 -8.53 19.98 6.71
C LYS A 27 -7.07 19.63 6.99
N VAL A 28 -6.56 18.63 6.29
CA VAL A 28 -5.15 18.23 6.39
C VAL A 28 -4.30 19.19 5.55
N ASN A 29 -3.48 20.00 6.21
CA ASN A 29 -2.47 20.81 5.54
C ASN A 29 -1.28 19.94 5.11
N ARG A 30 -1.30 19.45 3.86
CA ARG A 30 -0.19 18.67 3.29
C ARG A 30 1.04 19.50 2.94
N SER A 31 1.01 20.82 3.09
CA SER A 31 2.19 21.68 2.90
C SER A 31 3.00 21.87 4.18
N ASP A 32 2.46 21.48 5.35
CA ASP A 32 3.22 21.55 6.62
C ASP A 32 4.22 20.40 6.70
N ILE A 33 5.49 20.71 6.47
CA ILE A 33 6.60 19.74 6.48
C ILE A 33 6.84 19.11 7.86
N ARG A 34 6.30 19.69 8.94
CA ARG A 34 6.44 19.14 10.30
C ARG A 34 5.52 17.95 10.54
N LEU A 35 4.44 17.84 9.77
CA LEU A 35 3.40 16.83 9.94
C LEU A 35 3.21 15.97 8.68
N ASN A 36 3.65 16.43 7.51
CA ASN A 36 3.54 15.70 6.26
C ASN A 36 4.87 15.06 5.85
N PHE A 37 4.98 13.75 6.09
CA PHE A 37 6.15 12.94 5.72
C PHE A 37 5.79 11.89 4.65
N PRO A 38 5.46 12.31 3.41
CA PRO A 38 5.16 11.35 2.36
C PRO A 38 6.44 10.58 2.00
N MET A 39 6.32 9.27 1.86
CA MET A 39 7.39 8.46 1.31
C MET A 39 7.42 8.68 -0.21
N VAL A 40 8.42 9.43 -0.68
CA VAL A 40 8.58 9.76 -2.10
C VAL A 40 9.65 8.87 -2.70
N LYS A 41 9.35 8.26 -3.85
CA LYS A 41 10.31 7.49 -4.61
C LYS A 41 11.32 8.45 -5.27
N SER A 42 12.60 8.29 -4.93
CA SER A 42 13.72 8.96 -5.59
C SER A 42 14.29 8.09 -6.71
N GLU A 43 15.08 8.70 -7.59
CA GLU A 43 15.82 7.97 -8.64
C GLU A 43 16.71 6.87 -8.06
N ILE A 44 17.33 7.14 -6.90
CA ILE A 44 18.17 6.15 -6.18
C ILE A 44 17.33 4.95 -5.76
N SER A 45 16.16 5.18 -5.14
CA SER A 45 15.27 4.07 -4.76
C SER A 45 14.73 3.31 -5.98
N ALA A 46 14.45 4.01 -7.08
CA ALA A 46 14.00 3.38 -8.32
C ALA A 46 15.08 2.47 -8.92
N TYR A 47 16.32 2.95 -8.99
CA TYR A 47 17.47 2.17 -9.43
C TYR A 47 17.70 0.96 -8.53
N ALA A 48 17.66 1.15 -7.21
CA ALA A 48 17.84 0.07 -6.25
C ALA A 48 16.75 -1.02 -6.43
N GLU A 49 15.48 -0.63 -6.57
CA GLU A 49 14.40 -1.57 -6.86
C GLU A 49 14.67 -2.39 -8.13
N GLU A 50 15.10 -1.76 -9.22
CA GLU A 50 15.41 -2.43 -10.47
C GLU A 50 16.61 -3.38 -10.33
N TYR A 51 17.69 -2.89 -9.71
CA TYR A 51 18.86 -3.69 -9.37
C TYR A 51 18.51 -4.93 -8.54
N PHE A 52 17.62 -4.79 -7.57
CA PHE A 52 17.17 -5.90 -6.72
C PHE A 52 16.19 -6.87 -7.43
N LYS A 53 15.52 -6.46 -8.51
CA LYS A 53 14.75 -7.40 -9.36
C LYS A 53 15.69 -8.34 -10.12
N PHE A 54 16.82 -7.82 -10.60
CA PHE A 54 17.77 -8.59 -11.40
C PHE A 54 18.82 -9.32 -10.57
N LYS A 55 19.08 -8.88 -9.33
CA LYS A 55 19.90 -9.67 -8.42
C LYS A 55 19.15 -10.93 -8.00
N PRO A 56 19.76 -12.12 -8.12
CA PRO A 56 19.19 -13.30 -7.50
C PRO A 56 19.04 -13.01 -6.01
N LYS A 57 17.83 -13.18 -5.48
CA LYS A 57 17.63 -13.19 -4.02
C LYS A 57 18.62 -14.22 -3.50
N LYS A 58 19.63 -13.78 -2.72
CA LYS A 58 20.50 -14.72 -2.02
C LYS A 58 19.55 -15.58 -1.20
N TYR A 59 19.50 -16.86 -1.53
CA TYR A 59 18.68 -17.82 -0.82
C TYR A 59 19.11 -17.80 0.64
N ASP A 60 18.28 -17.22 1.50
CA ASP A 60 18.53 -17.19 2.93
C ASP A 60 18.07 -18.52 3.51
N LYS A 61 19.04 -19.39 3.78
CA LYS A 61 18.84 -20.72 4.39
C LYS A 61 18.17 -20.65 5.76
N SER A 62 18.19 -19.49 6.43
CA SER A 62 17.56 -19.33 7.75
C SER A 62 16.04 -19.14 7.70
N ILE A 63 15.48 -18.90 6.50
CA ILE A 63 14.03 -18.68 6.31
C ILE A 63 13.28 -20.00 6.04
N ARG A 64 13.99 -21.09 5.70
CA ARG A 64 13.36 -22.41 5.49
C ARG A 64 12.95 -23.04 6.82
N ALA A 65 11.73 -23.56 6.88
CA ALA A 65 11.35 -24.52 7.92
C ALA A 65 12.25 -25.77 7.78
N PRO A 66 12.80 -26.30 8.89
CA PRO A 66 13.67 -27.47 8.83
C PRO A 66 12.90 -28.69 8.30
N GLY A 67 13.25 -29.18 7.11
CA GLY A 67 12.68 -30.41 6.54
C GLY A 67 12.53 -30.50 5.01
N GLU A 68 12.84 -29.46 4.25
CA GLU A 68 12.61 -29.44 2.78
C GLU A 68 13.77 -29.94 1.91
N ASP A 69 14.78 -30.60 2.47
CA ASP A 69 15.96 -31.05 1.73
C ASP A 69 15.96 -32.57 1.50
N ALA A 70 15.02 -33.09 0.71
CA ALA A 70 15.20 -34.36 -0.02
C ALA A 70 14.06 -34.61 -1.00
N LYS A 71 14.23 -34.20 -2.25
CA LYS A 71 13.80 -34.91 -3.48
C LYS A 71 14.20 -34.08 -4.71
N THR A 72 15.47 -34.18 -5.07
CA THR A 72 15.85 -34.03 -6.48
C THR A 72 16.69 -35.24 -6.84
N LYS A 73 16.30 -35.82 -7.97
CA LYS A 73 16.59 -37.16 -8.51
C LYS A 73 18.06 -37.56 -8.48
#